data_AF-A0A1Q4HVX0-F1
#
_entry.id   AF-A0A1Q4HVX0-F1
#
_cell.length_a   1.000
_cell.length_b   1.000
_cell.length_c   1.000
_cell.angle_alpha   90.00
_cell.angle_beta   90.00
_cell.angle_gamma   90.00
#
_symmetry.space_group_name_H-M   'P 1'
#
loop_
_entity.id
_entity.type
_entity.pdbx_description
1 polymer ?
#
loop_
_entity_poly.entity_id
_entity_poly.type
_entity_poly.pdbx_seq_one_letter_code
_entity_poly.pdbx_strand_id
1 'polypeptide(L)'
;MGANELRVYCAELTRASRDTTGAADEIEGLRRKLGTQMGDLRRTWTGQAATAYLNVWSEIDEECEAMLADLRWIGESLSAAANAYAHMESNGANAFRALEPPGM
;
A
#
# COMPACT_ATOMS: atom_id res chain seq x y z
N MET A 1 27.31 6.71 0.49
CA MET A 1 26.16 6.40 -0.38
C MET A 1 26.15 7.41 -1.50
N GLY A 2 26.23 6.99 -2.76
CA GLY A 2 26.30 7.86 -3.94
C GLY A 2 24.93 8.27 -4.47
N ALA A 3 24.84 9.36 -5.25
CA ALA A 3 23.58 9.85 -5.82
C ALA A 3 22.83 8.78 -6.64
N ASN A 4 23.55 7.94 -7.37
CA ASN A 4 22.95 6.85 -8.14
C ASN A 4 22.30 5.78 -7.24
N GLU A 5 22.87 5.48 -6.07
CA GLU A 5 22.31 4.53 -5.10
C GLU A 5 21.02 5.07 -4.46
N LEU A 6 21.00 6.37 -4.13
CA LEU A 6 19.82 7.04 -3.59
C LEU A 6 18.66 7.03 -4.60
N ARG A 7 18.96 7.27 -5.88
CA ARG A 7 17.96 7.30 -6.95
C ARG A 7 17.37 5.92 -7.24
N VAL A 8 18.19 4.86 -7.19
CA VAL A 8 17.71 3.47 -7.27
C VAL A 8 16.79 3.16 -6.08
N TYR A 9 17.18 3.56 -4.88
CA TYR A 9 16.37 3.35 -3.68
C TYR A 9 15.01 4.07 -3.75
N CYS A 10 14.97 5.32 -4.22
CA CYS A 10 13.71 6.05 -4.46
C CYS A 10 12.79 5.32 -5.44
N ALA A 11 13.36 4.76 -6.52
CA ALA A 11 12.61 4.01 -7.52
C ALA A 11 12.04 2.71 -6.94
N GLU A 12 12.82 2.00 -6.12
CA GLU A 12 12.38 0.80 -5.41
C GLU A 12 11.27 1.10 -4.41
N LEU A 13 11.39 2.16 -3.61
CA LEU A 13 10.35 2.59 -2.67
C LEU A 13 9.06 2.99 -3.39
N THR A 14 9.18 3.71 -4.51
CA THR A 14 8.02 4.10 -5.34
C THR A 14 7.33 2.86 -5.91
N ARG A 15 8.10 1.86 -6.35
CA ARG A 15 7.56 0.59 -6.84
C ARG A 15 6.85 -0.16 -5.72
N ALA A 16 7.52 -0.33 -4.57
CA ALA A 16 6.95 -1.03 -3.43
C ALA A 16 5.64 -0.36 -2.96
N SER A 17 5.59 0.97 -2.92
CA SER A 17 4.36 1.72 -2.63
C SER A 17 3.20 1.36 -3.57
N ARG A 18 3.44 1.30 -4.88
CA ARG A 18 2.44 0.92 -5.88
C ARG A 18 2.03 -0.55 -5.74
N ASP A 19 3.00 -1.43 -5.55
CA ASP A 19 2.74 -2.87 -5.43
C ASP A 19 1.89 -3.15 -4.16
N THR A 20 2.19 -2.48 -3.04
CA THR A 20 1.42 -2.61 -1.79
C THR A 20 0.01 -2.03 -1.92
N THR A 21 -0.15 -0.84 -2.50
CA THR A 21 -1.48 -0.23 -2.69
C THR A 21 -2.33 -0.99 -3.71
N GLY A 22 -1.71 -1.51 -4.78
CA GLY A 22 -2.37 -2.38 -5.75
C GLY A 22 -2.87 -3.69 -5.11
N ALA A 23 -2.06 -4.32 -4.26
CA ALA A 23 -2.50 -5.50 -3.50
C ALA A 23 -3.69 -5.21 -2.59
N ALA A 24 -3.73 -4.02 -1.96
CA ALA A 24 -4.88 -3.60 -1.17
C ALA A 24 -6.14 -3.48 -2.04
N ASP A 25 -6.05 -2.88 -3.21
CA ASP A 25 -7.19 -2.74 -4.12
C ASP A 25 -7.73 -4.10 -4.61
N GLU A 26 -6.84 -5.04 -4.90
CA GLU A 26 -7.20 -6.42 -5.29
C GLU A 26 -7.92 -7.16 -4.17
N ILE A 27 -7.37 -7.11 -2.95
CA ILE A 27 -7.97 -7.73 -1.76
C ILE A 27 -9.33 -7.11 -1.47
N GLU A 28 -9.47 -5.79 -1.55
CA GLU A 28 -10.75 -5.11 -1.33
C GLU A 28 -11.79 -5.54 -2.38
N GLY A 29 -11.38 -5.67 -3.64
CA GLY A 29 -12.25 -6.19 -4.70
C GLY A 29 -12.76 -7.60 -4.41
N LEU A 30 -11.87 -8.50 -3.99
CA LEU A 30 -12.23 -9.88 -3.60
C LEU A 30 -13.15 -9.92 -2.38
N ARG A 31 -12.83 -9.13 -1.35
CA ARG A 31 -13.62 -8.99 -0.12
C ARG A 31 -15.04 -8.55 -0.43
N ARG A 32 -15.22 -7.47 -1.21
CA ARG A 32 -16.55 -6.96 -1.60
C ARG A 32 -17.36 -7.98 -2.39
N LYS A 33 -16.71 -8.71 -3.30
CA LYS A 33 -17.36 -9.76 -4.09
C LYS A 33 -17.84 -10.91 -3.21
N LEU A 34 -16.99 -11.39 -2.31
CA LEU A 34 -17.34 -12.48 -1.39
C LEU A 34 -18.43 -12.03 -0.40
N GLY A 35 -18.36 -10.82 0.13
CA GLY A 35 -19.40 -10.25 0.99
C GLY A 35 -20.77 -10.18 0.32
N THR A 36 -20.82 -9.85 -0.97
CA THR A 36 -22.08 -9.89 -1.75
C THR A 36 -22.63 -11.32 -1.84
N GLN A 37 -21.77 -12.29 -2.17
CA GLN A 37 -22.15 -13.70 -2.26
C GLN A 37 -22.64 -14.25 -0.91
N MET A 38 -21.99 -13.86 0.19
CA MET A 38 -22.40 -14.26 1.54
C MET A 38 -23.71 -13.60 1.97
N GLY A 39 -23.92 -12.34 1.59
CA GLY A 39 -25.18 -11.63 1.82
C GLY A 39 -26.37 -12.31 1.14
N ASP A 40 -26.19 -12.76 -0.10
CA ASP A 40 -27.21 -13.51 -0.83
C ASP A 40 -27.45 -14.90 -0.22
N LEU A 41 -26.37 -15.61 0.12
CA LEU A 41 -26.45 -16.94 0.76
C LEU A 41 -27.20 -16.90 2.09
N ARG A 42 -26.97 -15.87 2.92
CA ARG A 42 -27.66 -15.67 4.20
C ARG A 42 -29.18 -15.55 4.07
N ARG A 43 -29.70 -15.15 2.90
CA ARG A 43 -31.15 -15.03 2.69
C ARG A 43 -31.86 -16.37 2.59
N THR A 44 -31.16 -17.42 2.15
CA THR A 44 -31.76 -18.72 1.85
C THR A 44 -31.18 -19.85 2.71
N TRP A 45 -29.96 -19.70 3.22
CA TRP A 45 -29.29 -20.70 4.03
C TRP A 45 -29.43 -20.40 5.51
N THR A 46 -30.10 -21.31 6.23
CA THR A 46 -30.40 -21.16 7.67
C THR A 46 -30.00 -22.41 8.45
N GLY A 47 -29.99 -22.30 9.78
CA GLY A 47 -29.59 -23.38 10.70
C GLY A 47 -28.18 -23.21 11.26
N GLN A 48 -27.80 -24.10 12.18
CA GLN A 48 -26.55 -23.97 12.96
C GLN A 48 -25.28 -23.98 12.08
N ALA A 49 -25.27 -24.77 11.01
CA ALA A 49 -24.15 -24.79 10.07
C ALA A 49 -24.00 -23.45 9.31
N ALA A 50 -25.12 -22.84 8.90
CA ALA A 50 -25.11 -21.53 8.27
C ALA A 50 -24.58 -20.46 9.24
N THR A 51 -25.02 -20.49 10.50
CA THR A 51 -24.52 -19.58 11.54
C THR A 51 -23.01 -19.72 11.75
N ALA A 52 -22.51 -20.95 11.93
CA ALA A 52 -21.08 -21.16 12.14
C ALA A 52 -20.24 -20.65 10.98
N TYR A 53 -20.66 -20.92 9.74
CA TYR A 53 -19.96 -20.46 8.54
C TYR A 53 -20.00 -18.93 8.40
N LEU A 54 -21.15 -18.30 8.63
CA LEU A 54 -21.31 -16.86 8.52
C LEU A 54 -20.56 -16.09 9.62
N ASN A 55 -20.37 -16.70 10.80
CA ASN A 55 -19.52 -16.13 11.85
C ASN A 55 -18.05 -16.11 11.41
N VAL A 56 -17.54 -17.22 10.87
CA VAL A 56 -16.17 -17.28 10.30
C VAL A 56 -16.01 -16.26 9.17
N TRP A 57 -17.03 -16.09 8.32
CA TRP A 57 -17.01 -15.04 7.31
C TRP A 57 -16.89 -13.64 7.93
N SER A 58 -17.64 -13.33 8.99
CA SER A 58 -17.56 -12.05 9.68
C SER A 58 -16.15 -11.78 10.21
N GLU A 59 -15.52 -12.78 10.83
CA GLU A 59 -14.13 -12.68 11.32
C GLU A 59 -13.15 -12.42 10.18
N ILE A 60 -13.27 -13.15 9.06
CA ILE A 60 -12.44 -12.93 7.87
C ILE A 60 -12.63 -11.52 7.30
N ASP A 61 -13.87 -11.03 7.26
CA ASP A 61 -14.21 -9.72 6.72
C ASP A 61 -13.58 -8.59 7.54
N GLU A 62 -13.62 -8.70 8.87
CA GLU A 62 -12.99 -7.77 9.82
C GLU A 62 -11.46 -7.77 9.71
N GLU A 63 -10.84 -8.96 9.69
CA GLU A 63 -9.38 -9.08 9.55
C GLU A 63 -8.90 -8.55 8.18
N CYS A 64 -9.70 -8.73 7.13
CA CYS A 64 -9.41 -8.14 5.83
C CYS A 64 -9.50 -6.60 5.88
N GLU A 65 -10.42 -6.00 6.62
CA GLU A 65 -10.44 -4.54 6.81
C GLU A 65 -9.18 -4.01 7.48
N ALA A 66 -8.74 -4.67 8.56
CA ALA A 66 -7.51 -4.31 9.27
C ALA A 66 -6.29 -4.42 8.34
N MET A 67 -6.15 -5.54 7.62
CA MET A 67 -5.06 -5.75 6.68
C MET A 67 -5.07 -4.72 5.53
N LEU A 68 -6.24 -4.33 5.03
CA LEU A 68 -6.36 -3.29 4.00
C LEU A 68 -5.91 -1.92 4.50
N ALA A 69 -6.23 -1.58 5.76
CA ALA A 69 -5.77 -0.35 6.38
C ALA A 69 -4.24 -0.33 6.50
N ASP A 70 -3.64 -1.44 6.94
CA ASP A 70 -2.19 -1.58 7.08
C ASP A 70 -1.47 -1.47 5.73
N LEU A 71 -1.95 -2.16 4.70
CA LEU A 71 -1.37 -2.10 3.36
C LEU A 71 -1.39 -0.68 2.79
N ARG A 72 -2.49 0.05 2.98
CA ARG A 72 -2.59 1.47 2.58
C ARG A 72 -1.60 2.33 3.32
N TRP A 73 -1.52 2.19 4.64
CA TRP A 73 -0.59 2.94 5.47
C TRP A 73 0.89 2.65 5.09
N ILE A 74 1.24 1.39 4.83
CA ILE A 74 2.57 1.00 4.36
C ILE A 74 2.86 1.64 3.00
N GLY A 75 1.92 1.55 2.05
CA GLY A 75 2.06 2.14 0.73
C GLY A 75 2.27 3.65 0.76
N GLU A 76 1.50 4.37 1.58
CA GLU A 76 1.65 5.80 1.82
C GLU A 76 2.99 6.16 2.45
N SER A 77 3.42 5.38 3.45
CA SER A 77 4.70 5.56 4.13
C SER A 77 5.89 5.38 3.18
N LEU A 78 5.84 4.39 2.29
CA LEU A 78 6.86 4.15 1.26
C LEU A 78 6.91 5.30 0.24
N SER A 79 5.76 5.82 -0.17
CA SER A 79 5.67 7.00 -1.05
C SER A 79 6.25 8.25 -0.39
N ALA A 80 5.91 8.49 0.88
CA ALA A 80 6.44 9.61 1.66
C ALA A 80 7.97 9.53 1.80
N ALA A 81 8.51 8.33 2.07
CA ALA A 81 9.94 8.10 2.13
C ALA A 81 10.63 8.38 0.79
N ALA A 82 10.09 7.87 -0.32
CA ALA A 82 10.62 8.13 -1.67
C ALA A 82 10.69 9.64 -1.97
N ASN A 83 9.63 10.38 -1.62
CA ASN A 83 9.57 11.84 -1.81
C ASN A 83 10.61 12.56 -0.94
N ALA A 84 10.78 12.15 0.32
CA ALA A 84 11.77 12.74 1.22
C ALA A 84 13.19 12.57 0.68
N TYR A 85 13.54 11.38 0.19
CA TYR A 85 14.86 11.12 -0.39
C TYR A 85 15.09 11.87 -1.70
N ALA A 86 14.09 11.96 -2.57
CA ALA A 86 14.17 12.77 -3.80
C ALA A 86 14.39 14.27 -3.49
N HIS A 87 13.75 14.80 -2.44
CA HIS A 87 13.99 16.17 -1.98
C HIS A 87 15.41 16.35 -1.45
N MET A 88 15.94 15.40 -0.68
CA MET A 88 17.33 15.44 -0.21
C MET A 88 18.33 15.43 -1.37
N GLU A 89 18.10 14.62 -2.41
CA GLU A 89 18.94 14.58 -3.61
C GLU A 89 18.95 15.96 -4.32
N SER A 90 17.77 16.54 -4.54
CA SER A 90 17.63 17.84 -5.20
C SER A 90 18.32 18.96 -4.42
N ASN A 91 18.14 18.99 -3.10
CA ASN A 91 18.78 19.99 -2.24
C ASN A 91 20.31 19.85 -2.23
N GLY A 92 20.82 18.62 -2.19
CA GLY A 92 22.26 18.34 -2.28
C GLY A 92 22.84 18.78 -3.63
N ALA A 93 22.16 18.47 -4.73
CA ALA A 93 22.59 18.87 -6.08
C ALA A 93 22.60 20.40 -6.25
N ASN A 94 21.58 21.10 -5.74
CA ASN A 94 21.51 22.56 -5.77
C ASN A 94 22.63 23.22 -4.95
N ALA A 95 22.92 22.69 -3.75
CA ALA A 95 24.02 23.18 -2.92
C ALA A 95 25.38 22.97 -3.62
N PHE A 96 25.58 21.84 -4.30
CA PHE A 96 26.80 21.57 -5.04
C PHE A 96 26.98 22.52 -6.23
N ARG A 97 25.92 22.73 -7.02
CA ARG A 97 25.93 23.71 -8.12
C ARG A 97 26.20 25.13 -7.64
N ALA A 98 25.73 25.50 -6.45
CA ALA A 98 25.98 26.83 -5.86
C ALA A 98 27.44 27.04 -5.43
N LEU A 99 28.21 25.97 -5.23
CA LEU A 99 29.64 26.01 -4.91
C LEU A 99 30.53 25.94 -6.16
N GLU A 100 29.96 25.63 -7.33
CA GLU A 100 30.66 25.62 -8.60
C GLU A 100 30.97 27.07 -9.03
N PRO A 101 32.24 27.46 -9.18
CA PRO A 101 32.60 28.84 -9.47
C PRO A 101 32.06 29.29 -10.84
N PRO A 102 31.69 30.56 -11.01
CA PRO A 102 31.23 31.08 -12.29
C PRO A 102 32.41 31.15 -13.27
N GLY A 103 32.51 30.14 -14.15
CA GLY A 103 33.40 30.14 -15.30
C GLY A 103 34.69 29.33 -15.11
N MET A 104 34.74 28.20 -15.81
CA MET A 104 35.89 27.83 -16.64
C MET A 104 35.40 27.66 -18.08
#